data_AF-A0A533S4Y7-F1
#
_entry.id   AF-A0A533S4Y7-F1
#
_cell.length_a   1.000
_cell.length_b   1.000
_cell.length_c   1.000
_cell.angle_alpha   90.00
_cell.angle_beta   90.00
_cell.angle_gamma   90.00
#
_symmetry.space_group_name_H-M   'P 1'
#
loop_
_entity.id
_entity.type
_entity.pdbx_description
1 polymer ?
#
loop_
_entity_poly.entity_id
_entity_poly.type
_entity_poly.pdbx_seq_one_letter_code
_entity_poly.pdbx_strand_id
1 'polypeptide(L)'
;IVLKQFALRFEPGRRYGEQEVTGMILTLFDDYCTIRRLLVDEGLINREGAWYWRDGQPGDTADTAPPPAPEVHTQGKDHKGSVRSMVKRMYKQNSPDMGVYQIRNTVNGRIYVGSTTNLEGIRNSRMFQLRMGKVVFSRELQKDLDQFGAGSFEFSVLEALERTEPGENSERSLASLYLNWLEKLQPFGDRGYNSEKAYQRDLHRFQTLNGDVPV
;
A
#
# COMPACT_ATOMS: atom_id res chain seq x y z
N ILE A 1 0.74 1.52 17.22
CA ILE A 1 1.57 0.28 17.23
C ILE A 1 2.33 0.11 15.90
N VAL A 2 1.70 0.26 14.72
CA VAL A 2 2.39 0.07 13.42
C VAL A 2 3.41 1.17 13.06
N LEU A 3 3.10 2.46 13.28
CA LEU A 3 4.07 3.55 13.00
C LEU A 3 5.36 3.40 13.83
N LYS A 4 5.24 2.94 15.08
CA LYS A 4 6.41 2.62 15.92
C LYS A 4 7.24 1.47 15.34
N GLN A 5 6.62 0.47 14.73
CA GLN A 5 7.34 -0.62 14.03
C GLN A 5 8.10 -0.10 12.81
N PHE A 6 7.52 0.87 12.10
CA PHE A 6 8.25 1.58 11.04
C PHE A 6 9.41 2.39 11.59
N ALA A 7 9.18 3.19 12.63
CA ALA A 7 10.22 3.99 13.29
C ALA A 7 11.39 3.12 13.78
N LEU A 8 11.13 1.91 14.28
CA LEU A 8 12.16 0.96 14.71
C LEU A 8 13.06 0.46 13.58
N ARG A 9 12.60 0.50 12.32
CA ARG A 9 13.44 0.17 11.15
C ARG A 9 14.40 1.30 10.75
N PHE A 10 14.13 2.53 11.19
CA PHE A 10 15.04 3.64 11.00
C PHE A 10 16.12 3.60 12.08
N GLU A 11 17.37 3.45 11.65
CA GLU A 11 18.55 3.51 12.51
C GLU A 11 18.67 4.92 13.09
N PRO A 12 18.86 5.07 14.42
CA PRO A 12 19.08 6.37 15.03
C PRO A 12 20.31 7.06 14.45
N GLY A 13 20.19 8.36 14.14
CA GLY A 13 21.32 9.15 13.61
C GLY A 13 21.65 8.89 12.13
N ARG A 14 21.04 7.90 11.47
CA ARG A 14 21.17 7.69 10.03
C ARG A 14 20.14 8.54 9.28
N ARG A 15 20.60 9.24 8.24
CA ARG A 15 19.75 9.93 7.27
C ARG A 15 19.41 8.99 6.11
N TYR A 16 18.14 8.98 5.75
CA TYR A 16 17.57 8.20 4.67
C TYR A 16 17.00 9.14 3.61
N GLY A 17 17.28 8.85 2.35
CA GLY A 17 16.65 9.57 1.25
C GLY A 17 15.18 9.17 1.07
N GLU A 18 14.41 10.01 0.37
CA GLU A 18 13.00 9.73 0.06
C GLU A 18 12.78 8.38 -0.61
N GLN A 19 13.66 7.97 -1.53
CA GLN A 19 13.54 6.66 -2.21
C GLN A 19 13.77 5.49 -1.26
N GLU A 20 14.67 5.62 -0.29
CA GLU A 20 14.92 4.58 0.70
C GLU A 20 13.73 4.44 1.65
N VAL A 21 13.23 5.59 2.15
CA VAL A 21 12.03 5.64 2.99
C VAL A 21 10.83 5.06 2.26
N THR A 22 10.64 5.45 0.99
CA THR A 22 9.58 4.93 0.13
C THR A 22 9.73 3.42 -0.05
N GLY A 23 10.92 2.92 -0.35
CA GLY A 23 11.18 1.49 -0.48
C GLY A 23 10.87 0.72 0.80
N MET A 24 11.29 1.23 1.96
CA MET A 24 10.99 0.63 3.26
C MET A 24 9.50 0.61 3.57
N ILE A 25 8.77 1.66 3.21
CA ILE A 25 7.32 1.71 3.44
C ILE A 25 6.60 0.80 2.46
N LEU A 26 6.93 0.84 1.17
CA LEU A 26 6.33 0.01 0.11
C LEU A 26 6.50 -1.48 0.38
N THR A 27 7.51 -1.91 1.14
CA THR A 27 7.61 -3.32 1.54
C THR A 27 6.39 -3.84 2.30
N LEU A 28 5.66 -2.95 2.97
CA LEU A 28 4.55 -3.32 3.84
C LEU A 28 3.26 -2.54 3.57
N PHE A 29 3.35 -1.38 2.92
CA PHE A 29 2.26 -0.44 2.74
C PHE A 29 2.41 0.27 1.38
N ASP A 30 1.44 0.06 0.48
CA ASP A 30 1.45 0.71 -0.84
C ASP A 30 1.25 2.23 -0.75
N ASP A 31 0.59 2.72 0.31
CA ASP A 31 0.37 4.15 0.56
C ASP A 31 1.53 4.77 1.38
N TYR A 32 2.68 4.85 0.74
CA TYR A 32 3.89 5.44 1.32
C TYR A 32 3.76 6.94 1.61
N CYS A 33 2.90 7.65 0.87
CA CYS A 33 2.65 9.08 1.09
C CYS A 33 1.97 9.33 2.44
N THR A 34 0.92 8.58 2.76
CA THR A 34 0.21 8.71 4.03
C THR A 34 1.09 8.30 5.21
N ILE A 35 1.80 7.16 5.11
CA ILE A 35 2.67 6.69 6.20
C ILE A 35 3.83 7.66 6.46
N ARG A 36 4.49 8.15 5.40
CA ARG A 36 5.59 9.11 5.54
C ARG A 36 5.14 10.39 6.24
N ARG A 37 3.98 10.92 5.85
CA ARG A 37 3.40 12.09 6.50
C ARG A 37 3.12 11.81 7.98
N LEU A 38 2.49 10.68 8.29
CA LEU A 38 2.17 10.32 9.68
C LEU A 38 3.41 10.08 10.54
N LEU A 39 4.48 9.52 9.99
CA LEU A 39 5.74 9.35 10.72
C LEU A 39 6.36 10.70 11.12
N VAL A 40 6.19 11.73 10.28
CA VAL A 40 6.65 13.10 10.57
C VAL A 40 5.68 13.83 11.49
N ASP A 41 4.37 13.76 11.22
CA ASP A 41 3.32 14.43 12.01
C ASP A 41 3.31 13.91 13.47
N GLU A 42 3.60 12.62 13.68
CA GLU A 42 3.70 11.99 15.01
C GLU A 42 5.09 12.16 15.66
N GLY A 43 6.03 12.87 15.02
CA GLY A 43 7.38 13.12 15.55
C GLY A 43 8.25 11.86 15.71
N LEU A 44 7.95 10.79 14.95
CA LEU A 44 8.70 9.53 15.02
C LEU A 44 9.98 9.56 14.16
N ILE A 45 9.96 10.34 13.09
CA ILE A 45 11.12 10.67 12.26
C ILE A 45 11.08 12.16 11.94
N ASN A 46 12.25 12.78 11.92
CA ASN A 46 12.43 14.13 11.43
C ASN A 46 12.53 14.13 9.91
N ARG A 47 12.17 15.27 9.32
CA ARG A 47 12.27 15.51 7.88
C ARG A 47 12.87 16.88 7.63
N GLU A 48 13.89 16.92 6.78
CA GLU A 48 14.44 18.16 6.22
C GLU A 48 14.66 17.98 4.71
N GLY A 49 13.85 18.69 3.92
CA GLY A 49 13.82 18.54 2.47
C GLY A 49 13.46 17.11 2.02
N ALA A 50 14.44 16.43 1.42
CA ALA A 50 14.35 15.06 0.91
C ALA A 50 14.94 14.00 1.87
N TRP A 51 15.41 14.42 3.05
CA TRP A 51 16.06 13.56 4.03
C TRP A 51 15.14 13.28 5.22
N TYR A 52 15.19 12.04 5.71
CA TYR A 52 14.45 11.56 6.87
C TYR A 52 15.42 10.91 7.85
N TRP A 53 15.26 11.15 9.15
CA TRP A 53 16.07 10.47 10.17
C TRP A 53 15.29 10.30 11.46
N ARG A 54 15.71 9.37 12.30
CA ARG A 54 15.17 9.23 13.65
C ARG A 54 16.18 9.76 14.65
N ASP A 55 15.73 10.64 15.54
CA ASP A 55 16.53 11.01 16.70
C ASP A 55 16.55 9.83 17.68
N GLY A 56 17.74 9.40 18.08
CA GLY A 56 17.92 8.48 19.19
C GLY A 56 19.20 8.84 19.91
N GLN A 57 19.21 8.66 21.24
CA GLN A 57 20.36 8.99 22.05
C GLN A 57 21.62 8.30 21.51
N PRO A 58 22.72 9.06 21.34
CA PRO A 58 23.96 8.55 20.79
C PRO A 58 24.64 7.67 21.85
N GLY A 59 24.76 6.38 21.56
CA GLY A 59 25.88 5.60 22.06
C GLY A 59 27.09 5.89 21.18
N ASP A 60 27.75 7.01 21.48
CA ASP A 60 29.10 7.45 21.10
C ASP A 60 29.52 7.51 19.62
N THR A 61 29.83 8.76 19.23
CA THR A 61 30.80 9.23 18.21
C THR A 61 30.43 8.99 16.73
N ALA A 62 30.62 9.91 15.80
CA ALA A 62 31.21 11.24 15.75
C ALA A 62 30.73 11.93 14.46
N ASP A 63 30.86 13.27 14.42
CA ASP A 63 30.99 14.11 13.23
C ASP A 63 30.76 13.47 11.85
N THR A 64 29.69 13.87 11.17
CA THR A 64 29.81 14.27 9.76
C THR A 64 28.74 15.31 9.43
N ALA A 65 29.22 16.51 9.08
CA ALA A 65 28.45 17.58 8.46
C ALA A 65 27.57 17.06 7.29
N PRO A 66 26.45 17.73 6.96
CA PRO A 66 25.59 17.32 5.86
C PRO A 66 26.40 17.23 4.55
N PRO A 67 26.34 16.13 3.78
CA PRO A 67 26.90 16.13 2.43
C PRO A 67 26.09 17.12 1.57
N PRO A 68 26.75 17.91 0.71
CA PRO A 68 26.05 18.78 -0.23
C PRO A 68 25.21 17.93 -1.20
N ALA A 69 24.11 18.51 -1.67
CA ALA A 69 23.15 17.89 -2.58
C ALA A 69 23.83 17.16 -3.76
N PRO A 70 23.25 16.06 -4.27
CA PRO A 70 23.89 15.30 -5.33
C PRO A 70 23.84 16.08 -6.65
N GLU A 71 24.98 16.63 -7.04
CA GLU A 71 25.26 17.07 -8.40
C GLU A 71 25.30 15.84 -9.33
N VAL A 72 24.56 15.95 -10.43
CA VAL A 72 24.42 14.92 -11.47
C VAL A 72 25.70 14.87 -12.30
N HIS A 73 26.59 13.90 -12.08
CA HIS A 73 27.64 13.59 -13.06
C HIS A 73 27.87 12.08 -13.24
N THR A 74 28.04 11.76 -14.51
CA THR A 74 27.96 10.48 -15.20
C THR A 74 29.26 9.65 -15.10
N GLN A 75 29.10 8.32 -15.26
CA GLN A 75 30.08 7.30 -15.70
C GLN A 75 31.11 6.72 -14.70
N GLY A 76 30.98 5.41 -14.46
CA GLY A 76 32.05 4.46 -14.81
C GLY A 76 32.73 3.63 -13.70
N LYS A 77 32.32 2.35 -13.63
CA LYS A 77 33.06 1.12 -13.25
C LYS A 77 33.14 0.64 -11.78
N ASP A 78 32.42 -0.47 -11.58
CA ASP A 78 32.85 -1.76 -11.02
C ASP A 78 33.48 -1.79 -9.62
N HIS A 79 32.69 -2.17 -8.61
CA HIS A 79 32.82 -3.39 -7.79
C HIS A 79 31.78 -3.42 -6.65
N LYS A 80 31.44 -4.64 -6.24
CA LYS A 80 30.77 -5.03 -4.98
C LYS A 80 29.24 -5.10 -5.03
N GLY A 81 28.74 -6.33 -4.88
CA GLY A 81 27.33 -6.72 -4.86
C GLY A 81 26.51 -5.80 -3.95
N SER A 82 25.86 -4.84 -4.60
CA SER A 82 25.02 -3.84 -3.96
C SER A 82 23.88 -4.54 -3.23
N VAL A 83 23.54 -4.05 -2.05
CA VAL A 83 22.34 -4.36 -1.25
C VAL A 83 21.07 -4.54 -2.12
N ARG A 84 21.01 -3.90 -3.30
CA ARG A 84 20.04 -4.14 -4.39
C ARG A 84 19.85 -5.61 -4.79
N SER A 85 20.90 -6.44 -4.83
CA SER A 85 20.83 -7.87 -5.20
C SER A 85 20.36 -8.74 -4.04
N MET A 86 20.67 -8.38 -2.80
CA MET A 86 20.25 -9.11 -1.61
C MET A 86 18.78 -8.83 -1.26
N VAL A 87 18.38 -7.56 -1.42
CA VAL A 87 16.99 -7.09 -1.48
C VAL A 87 16.26 -7.87 -2.58
N LYS A 88 16.67 -7.78 -3.86
CA LYS A 88 16.04 -8.53 -4.98
C LYS A 88 15.94 -10.05 -4.75
N ARG A 89 16.91 -10.67 -4.07
CA ARG A 89 16.90 -12.12 -3.80
C ARG A 89 15.93 -12.51 -2.67
N MET A 90 15.67 -11.62 -1.71
CA MET A 90 14.56 -11.79 -0.75
C MET A 90 13.18 -11.52 -1.39
N TYR A 91 13.06 -10.60 -2.35
CA TYR A 91 11.79 -10.40 -3.11
C TYR A 91 11.46 -11.56 -4.05
N LYS A 92 12.45 -12.35 -4.46
CA LYS A 92 12.24 -13.50 -5.36
C LYS A 92 11.67 -14.73 -4.66
N GLN A 93 11.62 -14.75 -3.33
CA GLN A 93 11.14 -15.91 -2.55
C GLN A 93 9.86 -15.65 -1.75
N ASN A 94 9.37 -14.40 -1.66
CA ASN A 94 8.19 -14.08 -0.85
C ASN A 94 7.31 -12.96 -1.43
N SER A 95 7.15 -12.89 -2.76
CA SER A 95 6.20 -11.92 -3.35
C SER A 95 4.76 -12.35 -3.03
N PRO A 96 3.98 -11.54 -2.31
CA PRO A 96 2.68 -11.92 -1.77
C PRO A 96 1.62 -12.02 -2.86
N ASP A 97 0.65 -12.90 -2.62
CA ASP A 97 -0.49 -13.18 -3.48
C ASP A 97 -1.15 -11.87 -3.99
N MET A 98 -1.40 -11.79 -5.30
CA MET A 98 -2.28 -10.77 -5.88
C MET A 98 -3.73 -11.19 -5.61
N GLY A 99 -4.71 -10.31 -5.68
CA GLY A 99 -6.10 -10.77 -5.57
C GLY A 99 -7.12 -9.74 -5.19
N VAL A 100 -8.32 -10.26 -4.93
CA VAL A 100 -9.51 -9.50 -4.51
C VAL A 100 -9.73 -9.72 -3.03
N TYR A 101 -9.97 -8.63 -2.31
CA TYR A 101 -10.25 -8.62 -0.89
C TYR A 101 -11.58 -7.93 -0.61
N GLN A 102 -12.08 -8.15 0.59
CA GLN A 102 -13.19 -7.39 1.15
C GLN A 102 -12.85 -6.80 2.51
N ILE A 103 -13.55 -5.71 2.85
CA ILE A 103 -13.67 -5.16 4.20
C ILE A 103 -15.14 -5.19 4.56
N ARG A 104 -15.50 -5.98 5.58
CA ARG A 104 -16.89 -6.12 6.05
C ARG A 104 -17.08 -5.36 7.35
N ASN A 105 -18.14 -4.57 7.43
CA ASN A 105 -18.66 -4.09 8.70
C ASN A 105 -19.54 -5.18 9.31
N THR A 106 -19.16 -5.64 10.49
CA THR A 106 -19.82 -6.73 11.23
C THR A 106 -21.13 -6.31 11.88
N VAL A 107 -21.40 -5.00 12.00
CA VAL A 107 -22.61 -4.46 12.63
C VAL A 107 -23.77 -4.37 11.64
N ASN A 108 -23.54 -3.82 10.44
CA ASN A 108 -24.58 -3.63 9.42
C ASN A 108 -24.45 -4.56 8.21
N GLY A 109 -23.41 -5.38 8.15
CA GLY A 109 -23.17 -6.34 7.07
C GLY A 109 -22.70 -5.71 5.75
N ARG A 110 -22.51 -4.39 5.68
CA ARG A 110 -22.03 -3.71 4.47
C ARG A 110 -20.59 -4.11 4.20
N ILE A 111 -20.26 -4.26 2.91
CA ILE A 111 -18.93 -4.67 2.48
C ILE A 111 -18.33 -3.69 1.49
N TYR A 112 -17.00 -3.57 1.53
CA TYR A 112 -16.19 -2.95 0.49
C TYR A 112 -15.40 -4.04 -0.19
N VAL A 113 -15.36 -4.06 -1.52
CA VAL A 113 -14.54 -4.98 -2.30
C VAL A 113 -13.46 -4.17 -3.02
N GLY A 114 -12.23 -4.67 -3.03
CA GLY A 114 -11.11 -4.06 -3.74
C GLY A 114 -10.17 -5.11 -4.32
N SER A 115 -9.38 -4.72 -5.30
CA SER A 115 -8.29 -5.55 -5.84
C SER A 115 -6.92 -4.96 -5.51
N THR A 116 -5.90 -5.81 -5.47
CA THR A 116 -4.51 -5.40 -5.22
C THR A 116 -3.53 -6.36 -5.87
N THR A 117 -2.34 -5.85 -6.15
CA THR A 117 -1.16 -6.64 -6.54
C THR A 117 -0.34 -7.12 -5.33
N ASN A 118 -0.73 -6.71 -4.11
CA ASN A 118 -0.06 -7.06 -2.86
C ASN A 118 -1.11 -7.21 -1.73
N LEU A 119 -1.60 -8.45 -1.49
CA LEU A 119 -2.65 -8.72 -0.50
C LEU A 119 -2.20 -8.42 0.95
N GLU A 120 -0.94 -8.70 1.28
CA GLU A 120 -0.42 -8.43 2.62
C GLU A 120 -0.27 -6.92 2.84
N GLY A 121 0.28 -6.21 1.85
CA GLY A 121 0.47 -4.76 1.89
C GLY A 121 -0.85 -4.00 2.02
N ILE A 122 -1.85 -4.39 1.22
CA ILE A 122 -3.16 -3.74 1.30
C ILE A 122 -3.86 -4.04 2.63
N ARG A 123 -3.77 -5.27 3.15
CA ARG A 123 -4.35 -5.63 4.45
C ARG A 123 -3.81 -4.72 5.54
N ASN A 124 -2.49 -4.61 5.63
CA ASN A 124 -1.83 -3.78 6.62
C ASN A 124 -2.23 -2.30 6.48
N SER A 125 -2.26 -1.79 5.25
CA SER A 125 -2.69 -0.42 4.93
C SER A 125 -4.14 -0.13 5.33
N ARG A 126 -5.07 -1.02 4.98
CA ARG A 126 -6.50 -0.85 5.28
C ARG A 126 -6.78 -0.96 6.77
N MET A 127 -6.22 -1.96 7.46
CA MET A 127 -6.38 -2.10 8.91
C MET A 127 -5.76 -0.93 9.68
N PHE A 128 -4.68 -0.36 9.17
CA PHE A 128 -4.09 0.85 9.73
C PHE A 128 -5.00 2.07 9.57
N GLN A 129 -5.53 2.30 8.37
CA GLN A 129 -6.48 3.39 8.07
C GLN A 129 -7.72 3.32 8.97
N LEU A 130 -8.31 2.13 9.11
CA LEU A 130 -9.43 1.87 10.02
C LEU A 130 -9.06 2.25 11.47
N ARG A 131 -7.91 1.79 11.97
CA ARG A 131 -7.47 2.10 13.34
C ARG A 131 -7.15 3.57 13.57
N MET A 132 -6.70 4.29 12.55
CA MET A 132 -6.47 5.74 12.62
C MET A 132 -7.76 6.55 12.49
N GLY A 133 -8.91 5.91 12.27
CA GLY A 133 -10.17 6.61 12.05
C GLY A 133 -10.21 7.38 10.73
N LYS A 134 -9.37 7.03 9.75
CA LYS A 134 -9.27 7.78 8.49
C LYS A 134 -9.19 6.85 7.28
N VAL A 135 -10.22 6.88 6.46
CA VAL A 135 -10.44 6.08 5.26
C VAL A 135 -10.58 7.01 4.06
N VAL A 136 -9.63 6.91 3.13
CA VAL A 136 -9.56 7.78 1.94
C VAL A 136 -10.27 7.20 0.72
N PHE A 137 -10.55 5.90 0.72
CA PHE A 137 -11.03 5.16 -0.45
C PHE A 137 -12.55 4.99 -0.50
N SER A 138 -13.27 5.26 0.60
CA SER A 138 -14.74 5.29 0.61
C SER A 138 -15.28 6.23 1.70
N ARG A 139 -16.04 7.25 1.28
CA ARG A 139 -16.67 8.22 2.20
C ARG A 139 -17.77 7.58 3.05
N GLU A 140 -18.51 6.63 2.49
CA GLU A 140 -19.56 5.91 3.23
C GLU A 140 -18.94 5.00 4.29
N LEU A 141 -17.82 4.34 3.97
CA LEU A 141 -17.09 3.57 4.96
C LEU A 141 -16.51 4.46 6.07
N GLN A 142 -16.03 5.67 5.74
CA GLN A 142 -15.61 6.65 6.76
C GLN A 142 -16.75 7.00 7.73
N LYS A 143 -17.97 7.26 7.24
CA LYS A 143 -19.12 7.55 8.10
C LYS A 143 -19.41 6.40 9.06
N ASP A 144 -19.43 5.17 8.54
CA ASP A 144 -19.65 3.98 9.36
C ASP A 144 -18.48 3.75 10.34
N LEU A 145 -17.25 4.12 9.96
CA LEU A 145 -16.10 4.08 10.85
C LEU A 145 -16.23 5.07 12.00
N ASP A 146 -16.71 6.28 11.72
CA ASP A 146 -16.98 7.30 12.74
C ASP A 146 -18.10 6.86 13.70
N GLN A 147 -19.08 6.08 13.19
CA GLN A 147 -20.22 5.59 13.98
C GLN A 147 -19.93 4.32 14.79
N PHE A 148 -19.32 3.31 14.19
CA PHE A 148 -19.15 1.96 14.77
C PHE A 148 -17.73 1.67 15.25
N GLY A 149 -16.76 2.52 14.92
CA GLY A 149 -15.37 2.38 15.30
C GLY A 149 -14.62 1.26 14.55
N ALA A 150 -13.29 1.29 14.65
CA ALA A 150 -12.39 0.40 13.90
C ALA A 150 -12.58 -1.10 14.22
N GLY A 151 -13.03 -1.44 15.43
CA GLY A 151 -13.24 -2.84 15.85
C GLY A 151 -14.41 -3.52 15.14
N SER A 152 -15.28 -2.76 14.48
CA SER A 152 -16.44 -3.28 13.76
C SER A 152 -16.12 -3.74 12.34
N PHE A 153 -14.88 -3.55 11.87
CA PHE A 153 -14.46 -3.87 10.50
C PHE A 153 -13.51 -5.05 10.45
N GLU A 154 -13.76 -5.95 9.50
CA GLU A 154 -12.98 -7.16 9.26
C GLU A 154 -12.45 -7.18 7.83
N PHE A 155 -11.15 -7.47 7.66
CA PHE A 155 -10.54 -7.69 6.36
C PHE A 155 -10.49 -9.18 6.04
N SER A 156 -10.93 -9.57 4.83
CA SER A 156 -10.86 -10.94 4.34
C SER A 156 -10.41 -10.97 2.88
N VAL A 157 -9.65 -11.99 2.48
CA VAL A 157 -9.33 -12.23 1.08
C VAL A 157 -10.48 -13.04 0.47
N LEU A 158 -11.06 -12.54 -0.63
CA LEU A 158 -12.09 -13.24 -1.36
C LEU A 158 -11.47 -14.27 -2.31
N GLU A 159 -10.45 -13.85 -3.05
CA GLU A 159 -9.75 -14.71 -3.99
C GLU A 159 -8.32 -14.22 -4.21
N ALA A 160 -7.37 -15.14 -4.08
CA ALA A 160 -5.97 -14.92 -4.36
C ALA A 160 -5.65 -15.40 -5.78
N LEU A 161 -4.99 -14.55 -6.56
CA LEU A 161 -4.44 -14.84 -7.88
C LEU A 161 -2.95 -15.14 -7.72
N GLU A 162 -2.54 -16.34 -8.14
CA GLU A 162 -1.14 -16.71 -8.19
C GLU A 162 -0.41 -15.81 -9.19
N ARG A 163 0.83 -15.45 -8.84
CA ARG A 163 1.66 -14.62 -9.72
C ARG A 163 2.13 -15.44 -10.91
N THR A 164 1.66 -15.11 -12.10
CA THR A 164 2.22 -15.69 -13.33
C THR A 164 3.52 -15.00 -13.77
N GLU A 165 4.26 -15.69 -14.64
CA GLU A 165 5.54 -15.27 -15.21
C GLU A 165 5.51 -13.79 -15.69
N PRO A 166 6.60 -13.02 -15.49
CA PRO A 166 6.68 -11.63 -15.93
C PRO A 166 6.46 -11.53 -17.45
N GLY A 167 5.29 -11.04 -17.85
CA GLY A 167 4.86 -10.97 -19.25
C GLY A 167 3.43 -11.45 -19.47
N GLU A 168 2.86 -12.21 -18.53
CA GLU A 168 1.44 -12.56 -18.56
C GLU A 168 0.57 -11.39 -18.06
N ASN A 169 -0.59 -11.17 -18.68
CA ASN A 169 -1.45 -10.00 -18.48
C ASN A 169 -2.22 -10.07 -17.15
N SER A 170 -1.48 -10.15 -16.04
CA SER A 170 -1.96 -10.36 -14.67
C SER A 170 -2.93 -9.26 -14.23
N GLU A 171 -2.72 -8.04 -14.73
CA GLU A 171 -3.61 -6.90 -14.48
C GLU A 171 -5.01 -7.13 -15.08
N ARG A 172 -5.11 -7.73 -16.26
CA ARG A 172 -6.38 -8.03 -16.91
C ARG A 172 -7.13 -9.13 -16.16
N SER A 173 -6.42 -10.18 -15.75
CA SER A 173 -7.00 -11.27 -14.93
C SER A 173 -7.50 -10.74 -13.59
N LEU A 174 -6.73 -9.88 -12.92
CA LEU A 174 -7.13 -9.24 -11.67
C LEU A 174 -8.34 -8.31 -11.85
N ALA A 175 -8.39 -7.56 -12.94
CA ALA A 175 -9.54 -6.70 -13.26
C ALA A 175 -10.81 -7.50 -13.52
N SER A 176 -10.71 -8.59 -14.31
CA SER A 176 -11.84 -9.51 -14.54
C SER A 176 -12.34 -10.11 -13.24
N LEU A 177 -11.41 -10.59 -12.40
CA LEU A 177 -11.73 -11.19 -11.13
C LEU A 177 -12.44 -10.21 -10.20
N TYR A 178 -11.94 -8.99 -10.11
CA TYR A 178 -12.55 -7.91 -9.35
C TYR A 178 -13.98 -7.61 -9.82
N LEU A 179 -14.20 -7.48 -11.13
CA LEU A 179 -15.52 -7.21 -11.69
C LEU A 179 -16.51 -8.36 -11.40
N ASN A 180 -16.09 -9.61 -11.56
CA ASN A 180 -16.91 -10.78 -11.24
C ASN A 180 -17.35 -10.78 -9.76
N TRP A 181 -16.45 -10.41 -8.85
CA TRP A 181 -16.78 -10.30 -7.42
C TRP A 181 -17.73 -9.15 -7.12
N LEU A 182 -17.58 -8.00 -7.79
CA LEU A 182 -18.53 -6.90 -7.68
C LEU A 182 -19.92 -7.28 -8.20
N GLU A 183 -19.98 -7.99 -9.33
CA GLU A 183 -21.22 -8.48 -9.91
C GLU A 183 -21.93 -9.46 -8.97
N LYS A 184 -21.18 -10.41 -8.40
CA LYS A 184 -21.72 -11.45 -7.51
C LYS A 184 -22.18 -10.89 -6.16
N LEU A 185 -21.41 -9.99 -5.56
CA LEU A 185 -21.67 -9.50 -4.21
C LEU A 185 -22.56 -8.26 -4.18
N GLN A 186 -22.65 -7.52 -5.28
CA GLN A 186 -23.37 -6.25 -5.39
C GLN A 186 -23.10 -5.32 -4.19
N PRO A 187 -21.83 -4.96 -3.90
CA PRO A 187 -21.45 -4.20 -2.72
C PRO A 187 -21.75 -2.69 -2.87
N PHE A 188 -22.95 -2.36 -3.34
CA PHE A 188 -23.39 -1.02 -3.70
C PHE A 188 -24.54 -0.56 -2.80
N GLY A 189 -24.72 0.76 -2.69
CA GLY A 189 -25.82 1.37 -1.94
C GLY A 189 -25.88 0.85 -0.50
N ASP A 190 -27.05 0.36 -0.09
CA ASP A 190 -27.30 -0.13 1.28
C ASP A 190 -26.53 -1.42 1.60
N ARG A 191 -26.04 -2.15 0.59
CA ARG A 191 -25.34 -3.43 0.76
C ARG A 191 -23.82 -3.29 0.83
N GLY A 192 -23.27 -2.13 0.49
CA GLY A 192 -21.84 -1.96 0.52
C GLY A 192 -21.32 -0.55 0.28
N TYR A 193 -20.01 -0.45 0.23
CA TYR A 193 -19.26 0.81 0.20
C TYR A 193 -18.69 1.13 -1.18
N ASN A 194 -18.89 0.27 -2.18
CA ASN A 194 -18.44 0.49 -3.55
C ASN A 194 -19.44 1.39 -4.29
N SER A 195 -18.92 2.13 -5.26
CA SER A 195 -19.76 2.94 -6.14
C SER A 195 -20.23 2.12 -7.32
N GLU A 196 -21.55 1.99 -7.47
CA GLU A 196 -22.17 1.35 -8.64
C GLU A 196 -21.78 2.07 -9.94
N LYS A 197 -21.78 3.41 -9.94
CA LYS A 197 -21.33 4.21 -11.10
C LYS A 197 -19.88 3.91 -11.49
N ALA A 198 -19.00 3.71 -10.51
CA ALA A 198 -17.62 3.33 -10.79
C ALA A 198 -17.54 1.93 -11.38
N TYR A 199 -18.29 0.97 -10.83
CA TYR A 199 -18.40 -0.38 -11.36
C TYR A 199 -18.86 -0.38 -12.82
N GLN A 200 -19.96 0.31 -13.15
CA GLN A 200 -20.48 0.37 -14.53
C GLN A 200 -19.47 0.95 -15.52
N ARG A 201 -18.76 2.01 -15.12
CA ARG A 201 -17.69 2.60 -15.95
C ARG A 201 -16.53 1.62 -16.14
N ASP A 202 -16.09 0.97 -15.07
CA ASP A 202 -14.94 0.06 -15.12
C ASP A 202 -15.29 -1.22 -15.91
N LEU A 203 -16.53 -1.70 -15.81
CA LEU A 203 -17.09 -2.79 -16.63
C LEU A 203 -17.11 -2.43 -18.12
N HIS A 204 -17.66 -1.27 -18.48
CA HIS A 204 -17.69 -0.79 -19.86
C HIS A 204 -16.27 -0.63 -20.43
N ARG A 205 -15.33 -0.11 -19.63
CA ARG A 205 -13.91 -0.01 -20.03
C ARG A 205 -13.30 -1.38 -20.26
N PHE A 206 -13.59 -2.36 -19.40
CA PHE A 206 -13.10 -3.71 -19.54
C PHE A 206 -13.66 -4.39 -20.81
N GLN A 207 -14.95 -4.23 -21.10
CA GLN A 207 -15.60 -4.76 -22.30
C GLN A 207 -15.05 -4.15 -23.60
N THR A 208 -14.89 -2.82 -23.64
CA THR A 208 -14.35 -2.11 -24.82
C THR A 208 -12.90 -2.47 -25.11
N LEU A 209 -12.06 -2.70 -24.09
CA LEU A 209 -10.69 -3.19 -24.25
C LEU A 209 -10.62 -4.66 -24.70
N ASN A 210 -11.69 -5.43 -24.50
CA ASN A 210 -11.76 -6.85 -24.86
C ASN A 210 -12.38 -7.10 -26.24
N GLY A 211 -12.85 -6.05 -26.94
CA GLY A 211 -13.41 -6.16 -28.29
C GLY A 211 -14.83 -6.72 -28.35
N ASP A 212 -15.53 -6.83 -27.22
CA ASP A 212 -16.89 -7.37 -27.17
C ASP A 212 -17.89 -6.21 -26.98
N VAL A 213 -18.32 -5.64 -28.11
CA VAL A 213 -19.46 -4.72 -28.18
C VAL A 213 -20.54 -5.44 -28.98
N PRO A 214 -21.70 -5.81 -28.40
CA PRO A 214 -22.85 -6.10 -29.22
C PRO A 214 -23.33 -4.78 -29.85
N VAL A 215 -23.41 -4.79 -31.18
CA VAL A 215 -24.02 -3.74 -32.02
C VAL A 215 -25.49 -3.55 -31.64
#